data_AF-A0AAW0KSK8-F1
#
_entry.id   AF-A0AAW0KSK8-F1
#
_cell.length_a   1.000
_cell.length_b   1.000
_cell.length_c   1.000
_cell.angle_alpha   90.00
_cell.angle_beta   90.00
_cell.angle_gamma   90.00
#
_symmetry.space_group_name_H-M   'P 1'
#
loop_
_entity.id
_entity.type
_entity.pdbx_description
1 polymer ?
#
loop_
_entity_poly.entity_id
_entity_poly.type
_entity_poly.pdbx_seq_one_letter_code
_entity_poly.pdbx_strand_id
1 'polypeptide(L)'
;MLQRSSKCGVKHVLPSSTNPTRPYTSNTIDEHLDMLMVCHHLDKDIPEDVAFAESRIRAETIAAEDILHDMGEISIISSDSQAMGRIGEVISRTWQTAHKMKLQRGPSDTSESDNDNLRIKRYVAKYTINPAIANGFSQYVGSVQVY
;
A
#
# COMPACT_ATOMS: atom_id res chain seq x y z
N MET A 1 -20.88 1.77 -19.21
CA MET A 1 -19.89 2.86 -19.04
C MET A 1 -19.78 3.09 -17.53
N LEU A 2 -18.79 2.62 -16.78
CA LEU A 2 -17.34 2.73 -16.94
C LEU A 2 -16.65 1.48 -16.35
N GLN A 3 -15.98 0.68 -17.18
CA GLN A 3 -14.85 -0.12 -16.71
C GLN A 3 -13.70 0.86 -16.46
N ARG A 4 -13.60 1.45 -15.26
CA ARG A 4 -12.32 2.00 -14.79
C ARG A 4 -11.52 0.84 -14.21
N SER A 5 -10.87 0.09 -15.08
CA SER A 5 -10.03 -1.05 -14.73
C SER A 5 -8.91 -0.56 -13.81
N SER A 6 -8.98 -0.88 -12.52
CA SER A 6 -7.84 -0.71 -11.62
C SER A 6 -6.64 -1.45 -12.21
N LYS A 7 -5.46 -0.80 -12.26
CA LYS A 7 -4.23 -1.43 -12.75
C LYS A 7 -3.87 -2.68 -11.93
N CYS A 8 -4.36 -2.79 -10.69
CA CYS A 8 -4.14 -3.94 -9.81
C CYS A 8 -4.74 -5.25 -10.37
N GLY A 9 -5.80 -5.17 -11.19
CA GLY A 9 -6.43 -6.35 -11.80
C GLY A 9 -5.87 -6.75 -13.17
N VAL A 10 -4.74 -6.15 -13.60
CA VAL A 10 -4.17 -6.37 -14.93
C VAL A 10 -3.02 -7.38 -14.84
N LYS A 11 -3.15 -8.51 -15.55
CA LYS A 11 -2.25 -9.68 -15.45
C LYS A 11 -0.74 -9.39 -15.52
N HIS A 12 -0.33 -8.41 -16.33
CA HIS A 12 1.08 -8.08 -16.57
C HIS A 12 1.58 -6.90 -15.73
N VAL A 13 0.79 -6.43 -14.77
CA VAL A 13 1.16 -5.35 -13.86
C VAL A 13 1.63 -5.94 -12.54
N LEU A 14 2.72 -5.40 -11.99
CA LEU A 14 3.23 -5.72 -10.65
C LEU A 14 2.96 -4.53 -9.72
N PRO A 15 1.77 -4.43 -9.12
CA PRO A 15 1.36 -3.24 -8.37
C PRO A 15 2.06 -3.12 -7.01
N SER A 16 2.50 -1.91 -6.69
CA SER A 16 3.05 -1.53 -5.39
C SER A 16 2.33 -0.32 -4.78
N SER A 17 2.31 -0.25 -3.45
CA SER A 17 1.93 0.95 -2.71
C SER A 17 3.14 1.62 -2.07
N THR A 18 3.02 2.92 -1.81
CA THR A 18 3.92 3.67 -0.94
C THR A 18 3.31 3.76 0.46
N ASN A 19 4.10 4.06 1.48
CA ASN A 19 3.68 3.79 2.85
C ASN A 19 2.84 4.84 3.59
N PRO A 20 2.73 6.12 3.20
CA PRO A 20 1.95 7.05 4.02
C PRO A 20 0.45 6.79 4.02
N THR A 21 -0.11 6.24 2.93
CA THR A 21 -1.54 5.88 2.89
C THR A 21 -1.86 4.64 3.72
N ARG A 22 -0.86 3.97 4.31
CA ARG A 22 -0.97 2.63 4.89
C ARG A 22 -1.04 2.70 6.43
N PRO A 23 -2.05 2.09 7.07
CA PRO A 23 -3.40 1.94 6.55
C PRO A 23 -4.14 3.28 6.46
N TYR A 24 -5.36 3.26 5.94
CA TYR A 24 -6.27 4.41 6.04
C TYR A 24 -6.64 4.68 7.51
N THR A 25 -6.39 5.90 8.00
CA THR A 25 -6.68 6.36 9.37
C THR A 25 -7.34 7.75 9.37
N SER A 26 -7.73 8.24 10.56
CA SER A 26 -8.42 9.53 10.70
C SER A 26 -7.65 10.70 10.08
N ASN A 27 -6.33 10.74 10.27
CA ASN A 27 -5.50 11.87 9.83
C ASN A 27 -4.88 11.65 8.44
N THR A 28 -5.18 10.52 7.78
CA THR A 28 -4.52 10.17 6.51
C THR A 28 -4.83 11.20 5.43
N ILE A 29 -6.06 11.70 5.32
CA ILE A 29 -6.42 12.66 4.26
C ILE A 29 -5.75 14.01 4.48
N ASP A 30 -5.91 14.56 5.68
CA ASP A 30 -5.38 15.89 6.03
C ASP A 30 -3.85 15.92 5.86
N GLU A 31 -3.14 14.89 6.35
CA GLU A 31 -1.69 14.78 6.18
C GLU A 31 -1.27 14.73 4.71
N HIS A 32 -2.05 14.05 3.85
CA HIS A 32 -1.67 13.85 2.46
C HIS A 32 -1.86 15.07 1.58
N LEU A 33 -2.86 15.90 1.87
CA LEU A 33 -3.09 17.12 1.11
C LEU A 33 -1.87 18.06 1.27
N ASP A 34 -1.50 18.36 2.51
CA ASP A 34 -0.35 19.21 2.82
C ASP A 34 0.97 18.63 2.29
N MET A 35 1.18 17.33 2.48
CA MET A 35 2.39 16.64 2.00
C MET A 35 2.50 16.74 0.46
N LEU A 36 1.41 16.57 -0.27
CA LEU A 36 1.40 16.65 -1.73
C LEU A 36 1.71 18.08 -2.20
N MET A 37 1.09 19.09 -1.58
CA MET A 37 1.34 20.49 -1.90
C MET A 37 2.82 20.84 -1.75
N VAL A 38 3.46 20.41 -0.66
CA VAL A 38 4.90 20.62 -0.42
C VAL A 38 5.77 19.84 -1.41
N CYS A 39 5.56 18.53 -1.56
CA CYS A 39 6.41 17.69 -2.42
C CYS A 39 6.37 18.10 -3.89
N HIS A 40 5.27 18.71 -4.34
CA HIS A 40 5.09 19.15 -5.72
C HIS A 40 5.25 20.66 -5.92
N HIS A 41 5.68 21.41 -4.90
CA HIS A 41 5.86 22.87 -4.96
C HIS A 41 4.62 23.61 -5.46
N LEU A 42 3.45 23.18 -5.01
CA LEU A 42 2.16 23.75 -5.38
C LEU A 42 1.82 24.96 -4.50
N ASP A 43 1.06 25.89 -5.06
CA ASP A 43 0.61 27.09 -4.35
C ASP A 43 -0.85 26.93 -3.90
N LYS A 44 -1.09 27.15 -2.60
CA LYS A 44 -2.45 27.12 -2.02
C LYS A 44 -3.33 28.27 -2.50
N ASP A 45 -2.71 29.35 -2.99
CA ASP A 45 -3.40 30.53 -3.48
C ASP A 45 -3.75 30.39 -4.99
N ILE A 46 -3.31 29.31 -5.65
CA ILE A 46 -3.68 28.94 -7.03
C ILE A 46 -4.78 27.86 -7.00
N PRO A 47 -6.03 28.16 -7.43
CA PRO A 47 -7.14 27.20 -7.38
C PRO A 47 -6.89 25.90 -8.15
N GLU A 48 -6.17 25.96 -9.28
CA GLU A 48 -5.84 24.80 -10.11
C GLU A 48 -4.86 23.85 -9.40
N ASP A 49 -3.93 24.39 -8.61
CA ASP A 49 -2.96 23.63 -7.83
C ASP A 49 -3.66 22.87 -6.68
N VAL A 50 -4.56 23.56 -5.98
CA VAL A 50 -5.43 22.95 -4.95
C VAL A 50 -6.31 21.87 -5.57
N ALA A 51 -6.97 22.17 -6.70
CA ALA A 51 -7.81 21.20 -7.40
C ALA A 51 -7.00 19.98 -7.87
N PHE A 52 -5.76 20.17 -8.33
CA PHE A 52 -4.86 19.06 -8.69
C PHE A 52 -4.54 18.19 -7.47
N ALA A 53 -4.20 18.80 -6.33
CA ALA A 53 -3.91 18.09 -5.09
C ALA A 53 -5.13 17.28 -4.58
N GLU A 54 -6.29 17.91 -4.48
CA GLU A 54 -7.55 17.28 -4.09
C GLU A 54 -7.95 16.16 -5.06
N SER A 55 -7.68 16.30 -6.36
CA SER A 55 -7.98 15.26 -7.34
C SER A 55 -7.22 13.96 -7.07
N ARG A 56 -6.06 14.02 -6.41
CA ARG A 56 -5.16 12.89 -6.16
C ARG A 56 -5.39 12.24 -4.79
N ILE A 57 -5.80 13.01 -3.78
CA ILE A 57 -6.05 12.51 -2.42
C ILE A 57 -7.53 12.15 -2.24
N ARG A 58 -7.86 10.86 -2.31
CA ARG A 58 -9.25 10.39 -2.26
C ARG A 58 -9.42 9.29 -1.23
N ALA A 59 -10.26 9.55 -0.22
CA ALA A 59 -10.52 8.64 0.89
C ALA A 59 -11.03 7.27 0.44
N GLU A 60 -11.89 7.23 -0.57
CA GLU A 60 -12.46 6.00 -1.11
C GLU A 60 -11.38 5.10 -1.68
N THR A 61 -10.42 5.67 -2.44
CA THR A 61 -9.35 4.88 -3.04
C THR A 61 -8.29 4.44 -2.04
N ILE A 62 -8.01 5.25 -1.00
CA ILE A 62 -7.08 4.88 0.09
C ILE A 62 -7.69 3.79 0.99
N ALA A 63 -9.00 3.86 1.26
CA ALA A 63 -9.74 2.81 1.95
C ALA A 63 -9.79 1.51 1.13
N ALA A 64 -10.04 1.60 -0.18
CA ALA A 64 -10.02 0.45 -1.08
C ALA A 64 -8.62 -0.20 -1.14
N GLU A 65 -7.56 0.60 -1.12
CA GLU A 65 -6.17 0.12 -1.13
C GLU A 65 -5.88 -0.81 0.08
N ASP A 66 -6.42 -0.55 1.27
CA ASP A 66 -6.30 -1.47 2.41
C ASP A 66 -6.88 -2.86 2.10
N ILE A 67 -8.08 -2.89 1.51
CA ILE A 67 -8.78 -4.13 1.16
C ILE A 67 -8.04 -4.86 0.04
N LEU A 68 -7.57 -4.15 -0.98
CA LEU A 68 -6.80 -4.72 -2.09
C LEU A 68 -5.48 -5.34 -1.60
N HIS A 69 -4.82 -4.73 -0.60
CA HIS A 69 -3.67 -5.35 0.06
C HIS A 69 -4.06 -6.65 0.75
N ASP A 70 -5.17 -6.66 1.48
CA ASP A 70 -5.63 -7.84 2.22
C ASP A 70 -6.10 -8.96 1.30
N MET A 71 -6.63 -8.64 0.12
CA MET A 71 -6.99 -9.62 -0.92
C MET A 71 -5.77 -10.16 -1.69
N GLY A 72 -4.64 -9.46 -1.65
CA GLY A 72 -3.43 -9.81 -2.40
C GLY A 72 -3.36 -9.20 -3.81
N GLU A 73 -4.28 -8.29 -4.15
CA GLU A 73 -4.33 -7.59 -5.44
C GLU A 73 -3.25 -6.51 -5.56
N ILE A 74 -2.70 -6.03 -4.45
CA ILE A 74 -1.47 -5.21 -4.43
C ILE A 74 -0.34 -6.06 -3.85
N SER A 75 0.74 -6.21 -4.60
CA SER A 75 1.76 -7.23 -4.34
C SER A 75 2.95 -6.69 -3.55
N ILE A 76 3.18 -5.38 -3.52
CA ILE A 76 4.38 -4.77 -2.92
C ILE A 76 4.01 -3.57 -2.03
N ILE A 77 4.76 -3.37 -0.94
CA ILE A 77 4.77 -2.12 -0.15
C ILE A 77 6.20 -1.56 -0.18
N SER A 78 6.31 -0.27 -0.48
CA SER A 78 7.55 0.49 -0.60
C SER A 78 7.48 1.78 0.23
N SER A 79 8.59 2.50 0.36
CA SER A 79 8.64 3.72 1.16
C SER A 79 8.13 4.95 0.41
N ASP A 80 8.76 5.26 -0.73
CA ASP A 80 8.79 6.59 -1.37
C ASP A 80 9.59 7.63 -0.56
N SER A 81 10.79 7.21 -0.13
CA SER A 81 11.57 7.91 0.90
C SER A 81 11.78 9.39 0.61
N GLN A 82 11.31 10.24 1.52
CA GLN A 82 11.43 11.70 1.48
C GLN A 82 10.69 12.39 0.32
N ALA A 83 9.94 11.64 -0.50
CA ALA A 83 9.21 12.14 -1.65
C ALA A 83 7.74 11.66 -1.60
N MET A 84 7.06 11.96 -0.48
CA MET A 84 5.78 11.37 -0.06
C MET A 84 5.88 9.97 0.57
N GLY A 85 6.90 9.75 1.41
CA GLY A 85 7.13 8.44 2.02
C GLY A 85 8.21 8.40 3.10
N ARG A 86 8.13 7.37 3.96
CA ARG A 86 8.94 7.26 5.18
C ARG A 86 9.81 6.00 5.18
N ILE A 87 11.12 6.12 4.98
CA ILE A 87 12.01 4.95 4.80
C ILE A 87 11.93 3.94 5.97
N GLY A 88 11.84 4.43 7.21
CA GLY A 88 11.80 3.59 8.42
C GLY A 88 10.46 2.89 8.69
N GLU A 89 9.44 3.10 7.85
CA GLU A 89 8.08 2.66 8.15
C GLU A 89 7.52 1.58 7.21
N VAL A 90 8.28 1.10 6.23
CA VAL A 90 7.80 0.06 5.29
C VAL A 90 7.27 -1.18 6.03
N ILE A 91 8.05 -1.68 6.99
CA ILE A 91 7.69 -2.89 7.76
C ILE A 91 6.54 -2.61 8.72
N SER A 92 6.60 -1.53 9.50
CA SER A 92 5.57 -1.20 10.50
C SER A 92 4.21 -0.95 9.84
N ARG A 93 4.19 -0.21 8.73
CA ARG A 93 2.96 0.11 7.97
C ARG A 93 2.34 -1.11 7.32
N THR A 94 3.18 -2.06 6.88
CA THR A 94 2.71 -3.37 6.40
C THR A 94 1.93 -4.10 7.50
N TRP A 95 2.48 -4.18 8.70
CA TRP A 95 1.85 -4.90 9.81
C TRP A 95 0.65 -4.15 10.41
N GLN A 96 0.68 -2.81 10.47
CA GLN A 96 -0.47 -2.00 10.85
C GLN A 96 -1.65 -2.20 9.90
N THR A 97 -1.38 -2.32 8.60
CA THR A 97 -2.41 -2.64 7.59
C THR A 97 -2.99 -4.03 7.81
N ALA A 98 -2.13 -5.06 7.99
CA ALA A 98 -2.57 -6.41 8.30
C ALA A 98 -3.44 -6.47 9.58
N HIS A 99 -3.01 -5.77 10.62
CA HIS A 99 -3.72 -5.66 11.90
C HIS A 99 -5.09 -5.01 11.73
N LYS A 100 -5.17 -3.85 11.06
CA LYS A 100 -6.44 -3.17 10.79
C LYS A 100 -7.40 -4.08 10.00
N MET A 101 -6.89 -4.77 8.98
CA MET A 101 -7.71 -5.65 8.15
C MET A 101 -8.21 -6.87 8.93
N LYS A 102 -7.43 -7.41 9.88
CA LYS A 102 -7.94 -8.40 10.82
C LYS A 102 -9.09 -7.88 11.67
N LEU A 103 -8.95 -6.69 12.25
CA LEU A 103 -10.00 -6.11 13.10
C LEU A 103 -11.30 -5.83 12.33
N GLN A 104 -11.20 -5.40 11.07
CA GLN A 104 -12.37 -5.00 10.28
C GLN A 104 -12.99 -6.13 9.46
N ARG A 105 -12.19 -7.09 8.99
CA ARG A 105 -12.64 -8.16 8.08
C ARG A 105 -12.61 -9.55 8.71
N GLY A 106 -12.06 -9.68 9.91
CA GLY A 106 -11.88 -10.97 10.58
C GLY A 106 -10.70 -11.79 10.02
N PRO A 107 -10.68 -13.10 10.32
CA PRO A 107 -9.69 -14.03 9.80
C PRO A 107 -9.65 -14.07 8.27
N SER A 108 -8.48 -14.30 7.68
CA SER A 108 -8.33 -14.38 6.21
C SER A 108 -8.81 -15.72 5.62
N ASP A 109 -9.06 -16.72 6.46
CA ASP A 109 -9.55 -18.04 6.05
C ASP A 109 -10.73 -18.41 6.95
N THR A 110 -11.76 -19.02 6.37
CA THR A 110 -12.95 -19.49 7.09
C THR A 110 -12.76 -20.90 7.65
N SER A 111 -11.69 -21.59 7.29
CA SER A 111 -11.31 -22.83 7.96
C SER A 111 -10.85 -22.51 9.38
N GLU A 112 -11.39 -23.22 10.37
CA GLU A 112 -11.10 -23.12 11.82
C GLU A 112 -9.60 -23.20 12.14
N SER A 113 -8.88 -22.09 11.98
CA SER A 113 -7.46 -21.99 12.27
C SER A 113 -7.26 -20.91 13.34
N ASP A 114 -6.73 -21.31 14.49
CA ASP A 114 -6.41 -20.44 15.64
C ASP A 114 -5.25 -19.44 15.39
N ASN A 115 -4.94 -19.14 14.12
CA ASN A 115 -3.81 -18.29 13.74
C ASN A 115 -4.07 -17.49 12.46
N ASP A 116 -3.25 -16.46 12.24
CA ASP A 116 -3.30 -15.57 11.07
C ASP A 116 -2.22 -15.91 10.01
N ASN A 117 -1.67 -17.14 9.99
CA ASN A 117 -0.47 -17.45 9.20
C ASN A 117 -0.62 -17.14 7.71
N LEU A 118 -1.81 -17.34 7.13
CA LEU A 118 -2.07 -17.00 5.73
C LEU A 118 -1.91 -15.49 5.48
N ARG A 119 -2.49 -14.65 6.35
CA ARG A 119 -2.34 -13.20 6.30
C ARG A 119 -0.88 -12.80 6.56
N ILE A 120 -0.23 -13.39 7.55
CA ILE A 120 1.18 -13.12 7.88
C ILE A 120 2.08 -13.39 6.66
N LYS A 121 1.93 -14.55 6.02
CA LYS A 121 2.68 -14.92 4.80
C LYS A 121 2.38 -13.97 3.64
N ARG A 122 1.11 -13.61 3.42
CA ARG A 122 0.70 -12.64 2.38
C ARG A 122 1.38 -11.28 2.59
N TYR A 123 1.45 -10.79 3.83
CA TYR A 123 1.98 -9.46 4.11
C TYR A 123 3.51 -9.41 4.18
N VAL A 124 4.18 -10.41 4.76
CA VAL A 124 5.66 -10.44 4.77
C VAL A 124 6.24 -10.48 3.36
N ALA A 125 5.56 -11.15 2.41
CA ALA A 125 5.98 -11.21 1.01
C ALA A 125 6.04 -9.83 0.34
N LYS A 126 5.21 -8.87 0.78
CA LYS A 126 5.07 -7.54 0.15
C LYS A 126 6.31 -6.65 0.26
N TYR A 127 7.19 -6.92 1.23
CA TYR A 127 8.44 -6.18 1.41
C TYR A 127 9.69 -7.09 1.41
N THR A 128 9.53 -8.38 1.11
CA THR A 128 10.64 -9.34 1.03
C THR A 128 10.76 -9.93 -0.37
N ILE A 129 10.05 -11.02 -0.67
CA ILE A 129 10.24 -11.77 -1.90
C ILE A 129 9.64 -11.08 -3.13
N ASN A 130 8.49 -10.41 -3.01
CA ASN A 130 7.83 -9.80 -4.17
C ASN A 130 8.65 -8.64 -4.78
N PRO A 131 9.22 -7.70 -3.99
CA PRO A 131 10.15 -6.71 -4.53
C PRO A 131 11.37 -7.34 -5.23
N ALA A 132 11.93 -8.41 -4.67
CA ALA A 132 13.09 -9.07 -5.26
C ALA A 132 12.77 -9.74 -6.60
N ILE A 133 11.60 -10.37 -6.73
CA ILE A 133 11.11 -10.93 -7.99
C ILE A 133 10.87 -9.82 -9.01
N ALA A 134 10.15 -8.76 -8.63
CA ALA A 134 9.80 -7.66 -9.53
C ALA A 134 11.04 -6.96 -10.13
N ASN A 135 12.16 -6.98 -9.42
CA ASN A 135 13.42 -6.38 -9.86
C ASN A 135 14.45 -7.40 -10.39
N GLY A 136 14.12 -8.69 -10.48
CA GLY A 136 14.96 -9.70 -11.14
C GLY A 136 16.17 -10.19 -10.35
N PHE A 137 16.14 -10.13 -9.01
CA PHE A 137 17.26 -10.53 -8.15
C PHE A 137 16.86 -11.45 -6.98
N SER A 138 15.71 -12.11 -7.06
CA SER A 138 15.19 -13.04 -6.02
C SER A 138 16.07 -14.27 -5.77
N GLN A 139 17.00 -14.57 -6.67
CA GLN A 139 18.01 -15.62 -6.49
C GLN A 139 19.10 -15.26 -5.48
N TYR A 140 19.21 -13.98 -5.07
CA TYR A 140 20.25 -13.52 -4.13
C TYR A 140 19.68 -13.12 -2.77
N VAL A 141 18.45 -12.61 -2.73
CA VAL A 141 17.79 -12.05 -1.54
C VAL A 141 16.27 -12.20 -1.63
N GLY A 142 15.58 -11.87 -0.53
CA GLY A 142 14.12 -11.74 -0.50
C GLY A 142 13.41 -12.86 0.27
N SER A 143 14.12 -13.91 0.68
CA SER A 143 13.57 -14.98 1.52
C SER A 143 14.67 -15.65 2.34
N VAL A 144 14.27 -16.39 3.38
CA VAL A 144 15.16 -17.26 4.16
C VAL A 144 15.11 -18.65 3.52
N GLN A 145 15.97 -18.89 2.53
CA GLN A 145 16.07 -20.15 1.79
C GLN A 145 17.54 -20.50 1.52
N VAL A 146 17.82 -21.79 1.29
CA VAL A 146 19.16 -22.25 0.89
C VAL A 146 19.37 -21.90 -0.60
N TYR A 147 20.58 -21.49 -0.94
CA TYR A 147 21.02 -21.16 -2.30
C TYR A 147 21.67 -22.35 -2.99
#